data_AF-A0A7R6Z101-F1
#
_entry.id   AF-A0A7R6Z101-F1
#
_cell.length_a   1.000
_cell.length_b   1.000
_cell.length_c   1.000
_cell.angle_alpha   90.00
_cell.angle_beta   90.00
_cell.angle_gamma   90.00
#
_symmetry.space_group_name_H-M   'P 1'
#
loop_
_entity.id
_entity.type
_entity.pdbx_description
1 polymer ?
#
loop_
_entity_poly.entity_id
_entity_poly.type
_entity_poly.pdbx_seq_one_letter_code
_entity_poly.pdbx_strand_id
1 'polypeptide(L)'
;MGFTSLIGVILPLAVAVFMVSGKGFQVNAPWWIIFNGAVVMPISFFCLANGPKYISGPEVAMFYLLETVLAPVWMWMIFAETPSRNSLIGGAILIVTLVAHSLWQLHEGRKRRATLAVRHPA
;
A
#
# COMPACT_ATOMS: atom_id res chain seq x y z
N MET A 1 -5.32 -20.79 -1.98
CA MET A 1 -5.16 -19.31 -1.93
C MET A 1 -6.11 -18.55 -2.86
N GLY A 2 -6.75 -19.15 -3.86
CA GLY A 2 -7.70 -18.42 -4.74
C GLY A 2 -9.01 -18.00 -4.08
N PHE A 3 -9.55 -18.83 -3.18
CA PHE A 3 -10.86 -18.58 -2.54
C PHE A 3 -10.84 -17.41 -1.54
N THR A 4 -9.72 -17.21 -0.84
CA THR A 4 -9.52 -16.08 0.08
C THR A 4 -9.51 -14.74 -0.65
N SER A 5 -8.98 -14.70 -1.88
CA SER A 5 -9.03 -13.50 -2.72
C SER A 5 -10.47 -13.17 -3.12
N LEU A 6 -11.27 -14.16 -3.53
CA LEU A 6 -12.67 -13.95 -3.93
C LEU A 6 -13.51 -13.38 -2.79
N ILE A 7 -13.40 -13.95 -1.59
CA ILE A 7 -14.13 -13.46 -0.40
C ILE A 7 -13.70 -12.03 -0.05
N GLY A 8 -12.40 -11.73 -0.15
CA GLY A 8 -11.85 -10.41 0.17
C GLY A 8 -12.36 -9.27 -0.71
N VAL A 9 -12.80 -9.55 -1.94
CA VAL A 9 -13.34 -8.53 -2.85
C VAL A 9 -14.83 -8.23 -2.62
N ILE A 10 -15.57 -9.14 -1.98
CA ILE A 10 -17.04 -8.98 -1.80
C ILE A 10 -17.37 -7.70 -1.02
N LEU A 11 -16.66 -7.44 0.08
CA LEU A 11 -16.90 -6.27 0.92
C LEU A 11 -16.59 -4.95 0.19
N PRO A 12 -15.39 -4.76 -0.42
CA PRO A 12 -15.10 -3.59 -1.25
C PRO A 12 -16.09 -3.40 -2.41
N LEU A 13 -16.48 -4.49 -3.08
CA LEU A 13 -17.43 -4.46 -4.19
C LEU A 13 -18.80 -3.96 -3.72
N ALA A 14 -19.32 -4.49 -2.61
CA ALA A 14 -20.60 -4.08 -2.05
C ALA A 14 -20.61 -2.59 -1.68
N VAL A 15 -19.54 -2.10 -1.05
CA VAL A 15 -19.37 -0.68 -0.71
C VAL A 15 -19.30 0.19 -1.97
N ALA A 16 -18.53 -0.23 -2.98
CA ALA A 16 -18.41 0.50 -4.24
C ALA A 16 -19.75 0.61 -4.97
N VAL A 17 -20.50 -0.49 -5.07
CA VAL A 17 -21.83 -0.52 -5.69
C VAL A 17 -22.81 0.38 -4.93
N PHE A 18 -22.82 0.32 -3.61
CA PHE A 18 -23.65 1.20 -2.78
C PHE A 18 -23.32 2.69 -3.00
N MET A 19 -22.03 3.04 -3.06
CA MET A 19 -21.59 4.43 -3.21
C MET A 19 -21.84 4.99 -4.62
N VAL A 20 -21.70 4.15 -5.66
CA VAL A 20 -21.95 4.52 -7.07
C VAL A 20 -23.45 4.62 -7.38
N SER A 21 -24.28 3.79 -6.73
CA SER A 21 -25.73 3.77 -6.95
C SER A 21 -26.40 5.13 -6.71
N GLY A 22 -25.82 5.98 -5.85
CA GLY A 22 -26.33 7.32 -5.56
C GLY A 22 -25.78 8.46 -6.42
N LYS A 23 -24.70 8.26 -7.20
CA LYS A 23 -24.01 9.36 -7.93
C LYS A 23 -23.88 9.17 -9.44
N GLY A 24 -24.27 8.01 -9.98
CA GLY A 24 -24.12 7.69 -11.41
C GLY A 24 -22.66 7.38 -11.79
N PHE A 25 -22.47 6.78 -12.97
CA PHE A 25 -21.15 6.37 -13.45
C PHE A 25 -20.50 7.54 -14.21
N GLN A 26 -19.64 8.30 -13.52
CA GLN A 26 -18.87 9.41 -14.10
C GLN A 26 -17.38 9.04 -14.10
N VAL A 27 -16.81 8.82 -15.28
CA VAL A 27 -15.39 8.48 -15.43
C VAL A 27 -14.67 9.70 -16.01
N ASN A 28 -14.08 10.53 -15.14
CA ASN A 28 -13.35 11.72 -15.57
C ASN A 28 -12.10 11.41 -16.40
N ALA A 29 -11.45 10.26 -16.16
CA ALA A 29 -10.15 9.92 -16.74
C ALA A 29 -10.06 8.45 -17.18
N PRO A 30 -10.81 8.04 -18.22
CA PRO A 30 -10.89 6.64 -18.65
C PRO A 30 -9.54 6.08 -19.13
N TRP A 31 -8.70 6.94 -19.72
CA TRP A 31 -7.38 6.54 -20.20
C TRP A 31 -6.43 6.11 -19.07
N TRP A 32 -6.48 6.80 -17.92
CA TRP A 32 -5.67 6.45 -16.76
C TRP A 32 -6.06 5.11 -16.15
N ILE A 33 -7.35 4.77 -16.16
CA ILE A 33 -7.84 3.46 -15.69
C ILE A 33 -7.33 2.35 -16.59
N ILE A 34 -7.44 2.53 -17.92
CA ILE A 34 -6.96 1.55 -18.89
C ILE A 34 -5.44 1.38 -18.77
N PHE A 35 -4.68 2.47 -18.67
CA PHE A 35 -3.22 2.40 -18.50
C PHE A 35 -2.82 1.71 -17.19
N ASN A 36 -3.48 2.05 -16.08
CA ASN A 36 -3.21 1.41 -14.79
C ASN A 36 -3.51 -0.10 -14.84
N GLY A 37 -4.66 -0.49 -15.39
CA GLY A 37 -5.06 -1.90 -15.47
C GLY A 37 -4.27 -2.73 -16.49
N ALA A 38 -3.92 -2.16 -17.65
CA ALA A 38 -3.29 -2.88 -18.74
C ALA A 38 -1.75 -2.88 -18.66
N VAL A 39 -1.14 -1.85 -18.06
CA VAL A 39 0.33 -1.70 -18.04
C VAL A 39 0.86 -1.77 -16.62
N VAL A 40 0.35 -0.93 -15.71
CA VAL A 40 0.90 -0.83 -14.35
C VAL A 40 0.65 -2.11 -13.56
N MET A 41 -0.59 -2.60 -13.51
CA MET A 41 -0.93 -3.80 -12.74
C MET A 41 -0.16 -5.04 -13.19
N PRO A 42 -0.09 -5.41 -14.48
CA PRO A 42 0.65 -6.61 -14.89
C PRO A 42 2.13 -6.54 -14.56
N ILE A 43 2.76 -5.37 -14.74
CA ILE A 43 4.16 -5.16 -14.40
C ILE A 43 4.37 -5.26 -12.88
N SER A 44 3.53 -4.57 -12.09
CA SER A 44 3.60 -4.63 -10.62
C SER A 44 3.41 -6.05 -10.09
N PHE A 45 2.41 -6.79 -10.58
CA PHE A 45 2.18 -8.18 -10.18
C PHE A 45 3.33 -9.10 -10.61
N PHE A 46 3.92 -8.89 -11.78
CA PHE A 46 5.10 -9.64 -12.21
C PHE A 46 6.30 -9.36 -11.30
N CYS A 47 6.56 -8.10 -10.95
CA CYS A 47 7.61 -7.73 -10.01
C CYS A 47 7.34 -8.30 -8.60
N LEU A 48 6.11 -8.21 -8.11
CA LEU A 48 5.71 -8.72 -6.80
C LEU A 48 5.77 -10.25 -6.72
N ALA A 49 5.41 -10.96 -7.78
CA ALA A 49 5.54 -12.42 -7.84
C ALA A 49 7.01 -12.88 -7.81
N ASN A 50 7.93 -12.05 -8.30
CA ASN A 50 9.37 -12.34 -8.30
C ASN A 50 10.11 -11.78 -7.08
N GLY A 51 9.59 -10.73 -6.42
CA GLY A 51 10.23 -10.06 -5.27
C GLY A 51 10.63 -10.97 -4.10
N PRO A 52 9.79 -11.93 -3.65
CA PRO A 52 10.13 -12.86 -2.58
C PRO A 52 11.33 -13.77 -2.86
N LYS A 53 11.75 -13.90 -4.13
CA LYS A 53 12.95 -14.66 -4.49
C LYS A 53 14.26 -13.91 -4.21
N TYR A 54 14.19 -12.58 -4.09
CA TYR A 54 15.36 -11.71 -3.96
C TYR A 54 15.51 -11.09 -2.57
N ILE A 55 14.41 -10.98 -1.82
CA ILE A 55 14.37 -10.23 -0.55
C ILE A 55 13.56 -11.02 0.48
N SER A 56 13.90 -10.90 1.77
CA SER A 56 13.24 -11.67 2.83
C SER A 56 11.74 -11.32 2.96
N GLY A 57 10.90 -12.29 3.35
CA GLY A 57 9.44 -12.11 3.46
C GLY A 57 9.00 -10.85 4.25
N PRO A 58 9.63 -10.49 5.38
CA PRO A 58 9.32 -9.26 6.11
C PRO A 58 9.61 -7.98 5.32
N GLU A 59 10.66 -7.95 4.52
CA GLU A 59 11.03 -6.78 3.71
C GLU A 59 10.08 -6.58 2.53
N VAL A 60 9.58 -7.67 1.91
CA VAL A 60 8.54 -7.59 0.88
C VAL A 60 7.24 -7.01 1.44
N ALA A 61 6.86 -7.40 2.67
CA ALA A 61 5.69 -6.85 3.33
C ALA A 61 5.82 -5.34 3.62
N MET A 62 7.03 -4.85 3.87
CA MET A 62 7.28 -3.40 4.03
C MET A 62 7.06 -2.62 2.73
N PHE A 63 7.43 -3.20 1.57
CA PHE A 63 7.16 -2.57 0.27
C PHE A 63 5.66 -2.45 -0.04
N TYR A 64 4.86 -3.46 0.34
CA TYR A 64 3.40 -3.38 0.23
C TYR A 64 2.82 -2.25 1.08
N LEU A 65 3.32 -2.06 2.30
CA LEU A 65 2.95 -0.94 3.16
C LEU A 65 3.34 0.41 2.52
N LEU A 66 4.52 0.49 1.91
CA LEU A 66 4.99 1.71 1.25
C LEU A 66 4.10 2.14 0.09
N GLU A 67 3.61 1.20 -0.73
CA GLU A 67 2.71 1.50 -1.85
C GLU A 67 1.43 2.19 -1.38
N THR A 68 0.84 1.73 -0.27
CA THR A 68 -0.40 2.32 0.28
C THR A 68 -0.20 3.77 0.75
N VAL A 69 1.00 4.13 1.19
CA VAL A 69 1.35 5.51 1.59
C VAL A 69 1.72 6.37 0.39
N LEU A 70 2.34 5.77 -0.62
CA LEU A 70 2.70 6.45 -1.85
C LEU A 70 1.47 6.76 -2.70
N ALA A 71 0.45 5.89 -2.75
CA ALA A 71 -0.72 6.08 -3.63
C ALA A 71 -1.40 7.46 -3.49
N PRO A 72 -1.69 7.99 -2.27
CA PRO A 72 -2.21 9.35 -2.11
C PRO A 72 -1.27 10.44 -2.66
N VAL A 73 0.05 10.27 -2.51
CA VAL A 73 1.05 11.23 -3.00
C VAL A 73 1.04 11.27 -4.53
N TRP A 74 1.00 10.10 -5.19
CA TRP A 74 0.90 10.02 -6.65
C TRP A 74 -0.39 10.62 -7.18
N MET A 75 -1.52 10.34 -6.52
CA MET A 75 -2.82 10.89 -6.92
C MET A 75 -2.84 12.41 -6.84
N TRP A 76 -2.28 12.98 -5.77
CA TRP A 76 -2.15 14.44 -5.63
C TRP A 76 -1.28 15.05 -6.73
N MET A 77 -0.13 14.44 -7.04
CA MET A 77 0.77 14.93 -8.09
C MET A 77 0.17 14.86 -9.49
N ILE A 78 -0.56 13.79 -9.82
CA ILE A 78 -1.04 13.53 -11.18
C ILE A 78 -2.37 14.23 -11.47
N PHE A 79 -3.31 14.18 -10.53
CA PHE A 79 -4.67 14.68 -10.76
C PHE A 79 -4.85 16.12 -10.31
N ALA A 80 -3.89 16.70 -9.57
CA ALA A 80 -3.92 18.06 -9.02
C ALA A 80 -5.26 18.42 -8.31
N GLU A 81 -6.07 17.41 -7.96
CA GLU A 81 -7.27 17.60 -7.18
C GLU A 81 -6.83 18.14 -5.84
N THR A 82 -7.20 19.39 -5.55
CA THR A 82 -6.93 20.03 -4.26
C THR A 82 -7.43 19.08 -3.16
N PRO A 83 -6.54 18.44 -2.39
CA PRO A 83 -6.94 17.38 -1.50
C PRO A 83 -7.90 17.97 -0.48
N SER A 84 -9.08 17.37 -0.37
CA SER A 84 -10.07 17.80 0.62
C SER A 84 -9.43 17.79 2.01
N ARG A 85 -9.91 18.63 2.93
CA ARG A 85 -9.42 18.66 4.32
C ARG A 85 -9.40 17.25 4.94
N ASN A 86 -10.37 16.40 4.58
CA ASN A 86 -10.46 15.02 5.03
C ASN A 86 -9.37 14.12 4.45
N SER A 87 -9.03 14.30 3.16
CA SER A 87 -7.93 13.57 2.51
C SER A 87 -6.57 13.92 3.11
N LEU A 88 -6.37 15.20 3.46
CA LEU A 88 -5.15 15.66 4.17
C LEU A 88 -5.04 15.06 5.57
N ILE A 89 -6.13 15.05 6.34
CA ILE A 89 -6.16 14.44 7.68
C ILE A 89 -5.88 12.93 7.59
N GLY A 90 -6.55 12.22 6.67
CA GLY A 90 -6.33 10.79 6.46
C GLY A 90 -4.88 10.47 6.02
N GLY A 91 -4.34 11.25 5.08
CA GLY A 91 -2.94 11.11 4.64
C GLY A 91 -1.93 11.39 5.76
N ALA A 92 -2.17 12.41 6.57
CA ALA A 92 -1.32 12.72 7.72
C ALA A 92 -1.33 11.59 8.76
N ILE A 93 -2.50 11.01 9.07
CA ILE A 93 -2.62 9.85 9.96
C ILE A 93 -1.80 8.68 9.41
N LEU A 94 -1.94 8.33 8.12
CA LEU A 94 -1.19 7.24 7.50
C LEU A 94 0.33 7.46 7.59
N ILE A 95 0.81 8.65 7.24
CA ILE A 95 2.25 8.97 7.29
C ILE A 95 2.75 8.88 8.74
N VAL A 96 2.04 9.46 9.71
CA VAL A 96 2.43 9.41 11.12
C VAL A 96 2.46 7.97 11.63
N THR A 97 1.46 7.15 11.30
CA THR A 97 1.43 5.74 11.67
C THR A 97 2.60 4.97 11.06
N LEU A 98 2.91 5.18 9.77
CA LEU A 98 4.01 4.49 9.10
C LEU A 98 5.35 4.88 9.70
N VAL A 99 5.60 6.18 9.91
CA VAL A 99 6.83 6.69 10.52
C VAL A 99 7.00 6.14 11.94
N ALA A 100 5.93 6.19 12.76
CA ALA A 100 5.98 5.65 14.12
C ALA A 100 6.26 4.14 14.12
N HIS A 101 5.62 3.38 13.23
CA HIS A 101 5.82 1.95 13.11
C HIS A 101 7.23 1.60 12.63
N SER A 102 7.74 2.30 11.60
CA SER A 102 9.10 2.12 11.10
C SER A 102 10.15 2.47 12.15
N LEU A 103 9.96 3.57 12.91
CA LEU A 103 10.84 3.94 14.01
C LEU A 103 10.83 2.89 15.13
N TRP A 104 9.65 2.36 15.47
CA TRP A 104 9.53 1.28 16.45
C TRP A 104 10.25 0.02 16.00
N GLN A 105 10.05 -0.41 14.75
CA GLN A 105 10.75 -1.55 14.17
C GLN A 105 12.27 -1.35 14.13
N LEU A 106 12.74 -0.15 13.77
CA LEU A 106 14.16 0.21 13.80
C LEU A 106 14.73 0.11 15.22
N HIS A 107 13.97 0.52 16.24
CA HIS A 107 14.39 0.44 17.63
C HIS A 107 14.42 -1.01 18.15
N GLU A 108 13.42 -1.83 17.81
CA GLU A 108 13.37 -3.26 18.14
C GLU A 108 14.44 -4.07 17.40
N GLY A 109 14.66 -3.78 16.11
CA GLY A 109 15.72 -4.39 15.30
C GLY A 109 17.12 -4.10 15.85
N ARG A 110 17.33 -2.89 16.39
CA ARG A 110 18.57 -2.53 17.10
C ARG A 110 18.76 -3.32 18.39
N LYS A 111 17.69 -3.55 19.17
CA LYS A 111 17.73 -4.37 20.40
C LYS A 111 18.00 -5.85 20.11
N ARG A 112 17.46 -6.41 19.03
CA ARG A 112 17.75 -7.80 18.59
C ARG A 112 19.19 -7.97 18.12
N ARG A 113 19.76 -6.99 17.40
CA ARG A 113 21.18 -7.01 17.00
C ARG A 113 22.12 -6.88 18.21
N ALA A 114 21.77 -6.04 19.18
CA ALA A 114 22.56 -5.87 20.40
C ALA A 114 22.57 -7.15 21.27
N THR A 115 21.46 -7.89 21.36
CA THR A 115 21.38 -9.16 22.11
C THR A 115 22.09 -10.33 21.41
N LEU A 116 22.12 -10.36 20.07
CA LEU A 116 22.91 -11.33 19.31
C LEU A 116 24.42 -11.08 19.41
N ALA A 117 24.85 -9.81 19.43
CA ALA A 117 26.26 -9.44 19.62
C ALA A 117 26.81 -9.85 21.00
N VAL A 118 25.97 -9.86 22.05
CA VAL A 118 26.36 -10.26 23.41
C VAL A 118 26.48 -11.78 23.59
N ARG A 119 25.90 -12.60 22.69
CA ARG A 119 25.95 -14.08 22.78
C ARG A 119 27.18 -14.73 22.13
N HIS A 120 28.03 -13.96 21.46
CA HIS A 120 29.33 -14.43 20.95
C HIS A 120 30.52 -13.72 21.60
N PRO A 121 30.75 -13.87 22.93
CA PRO A 121 32.10 -13.75 23.44
C PRO A 121 32.87 -15.04 23.11
N ALA A 122 34.04 -14.89 22.50
CA ALA A 122 34.98 -15.96 22.20
C ALA A 122 35.47 -16.68 23.47
#